data_AF-A0A2K6TGK8-F1
#
_entry.id   AF-A0A2K6TGK8-F1
#
_cell.length_a   1.000
_cell.length_b   1.000
_cell.length_c   1.000
_cell.angle_alpha   90.00
_cell.angle_beta   90.00
_cell.angle_gamma   90.00
#
_symmetry.space_group_name_H-M   'P 1'
#
loop_
_entity.id
_entity.type
_entity.pdbx_description
1 polymer ?
#
loop_
_entity_poly.entity_id
_entity_poly.type
_entity_poly.pdbx_seq_one_letter_code
_entity_poly.pdbx_strand_id
1 'polypeptide(L)'
;GGSLQGLKAIWPAFAALDHDHSGEASKSQLKILSHNLCTVLKVPHEPVALEEHFRDDDDEGPVNEFILEKVQDNFDKIEFHRMCWTLCVKQNLTKNPLLITEEDAFKVWVIFSFLSEDKYPLIIVTEEIEYLLKKLTEAMEGGWQQEQFEHYKVNFDDSKDGLSGWELIELIGNGQFSKGMDRQTVSMAINEVFNELILDALKQDVSIL
;
A
#
# COMPACT_ATOMS: atom_id res chain seq x y z
N GLY A 1 -20.24 1.90 0.03
CA GLY A 1 -19.25 1.12 0.81
C GLY A 1 -17.87 1.06 0.18
N GLY A 2 -17.58 1.77 -0.93
CA GLY A 2 -16.26 1.71 -1.60
C GLY A 2 -15.22 2.76 -1.18
N SER A 3 -15.56 3.65 -0.24
CA SER A 3 -14.76 4.86 0.06
C SER A 3 -13.41 4.60 0.75
N LEU A 4 -13.20 3.44 1.38
CA LEU A 4 -12.02 3.20 2.23
C LEU A 4 -10.96 2.28 1.60
N GLN A 5 -11.29 1.53 0.54
CA GLN A 5 -10.36 0.56 -0.05
C GLN A 5 -9.07 1.22 -0.58
N GLY A 6 -9.18 2.42 -1.15
CA GLY A 6 -8.02 3.19 -1.63
C GLY A 6 -7.31 4.03 -0.56
N LEU A 7 -7.71 3.95 0.71
CA LEU A 7 -7.16 4.79 1.79
C LEU A 7 -6.37 4.00 2.84
N LYS A 8 -6.30 2.67 2.71
CA LYS A 8 -5.59 1.76 3.63
C LYS A 8 -4.12 2.10 3.83
N ALA A 9 -3.49 2.68 2.81
CA ALA A 9 -2.12 3.20 2.84
C ALA A 9 -1.84 4.20 3.97
N ILE A 10 -2.88 4.79 4.58
CA ILE A 10 -2.74 5.66 5.76
C ILE A 10 -2.19 4.87 6.96
N TRP A 11 -2.61 3.63 7.19
CA TRP A 11 -2.21 2.90 8.40
C TRP A 11 -0.71 2.63 8.47
N PRO A 12 -0.04 2.08 7.43
CA PRO A 12 1.41 1.93 7.44
C PRO A 12 2.17 3.27 7.57
N ALA A 13 1.61 4.38 7.08
CA ALA A 13 2.23 5.69 7.19
C ALA A 13 2.21 6.22 8.64
N PHE A 14 1.10 6.04 9.35
CA PHE A 14 1.01 6.39 10.78
C PHE A 14 1.89 5.47 11.63
N ALA A 15 1.89 4.16 11.37
CA ALA A 15 2.74 3.21 12.09
C ALA A 15 4.24 3.51 11.92
N ALA A 16 4.65 4.06 10.78
CA ALA A 16 6.03 4.49 10.55
C ALA A 16 6.46 5.72 11.38
N LEU A 17 5.51 6.49 11.94
CA LEU A 17 5.81 7.62 12.83
C LEU A 17 5.95 7.21 14.29
N ASP A 18 5.41 6.04 14.65
CA ASP A 18 5.51 5.45 15.99
C ASP A 18 6.83 4.69 16.15
N HIS A 19 7.94 5.44 16.19
CA HIS A 19 9.30 4.90 16.16
C HIS A 19 9.65 4.02 17.38
N ASP A 20 8.94 4.16 18.50
CA ASP A 20 9.13 3.39 19.72
C ASP A 20 8.05 2.33 19.94
N HIS A 21 7.12 2.16 18.98
CA HIS A 21 5.99 1.23 19.07
C HIS A 21 5.16 1.41 20.35
N SER A 22 5.17 2.63 20.89
CA SER A 22 4.46 2.99 22.12
C SER A 22 2.97 3.20 21.86
N GLY A 23 2.56 3.31 20.59
CA GLY A 23 1.27 3.85 20.17
C GLY A 23 1.27 5.37 20.10
N GLU A 24 2.36 6.06 20.47
CA GLU A 24 2.48 7.50 20.52
C GLU A 24 3.55 8.01 19.56
N ALA A 25 3.15 8.36 18.33
CA ALA A 25 3.99 9.21 17.50
C ALA A 25 4.11 10.62 18.12
N SER A 26 5.25 11.28 17.93
CA SER A 26 5.42 12.64 18.48
C SER A 26 4.33 13.58 17.96
N LYS A 27 3.70 14.35 18.85
CA LYS A 27 2.60 15.29 18.50
C LYS A 27 2.95 16.22 17.34
N SER A 28 4.22 16.60 17.20
CA SER A 28 4.70 17.41 16.07
C SER A 28 4.68 16.65 14.74
N GLN A 29 5.09 15.38 14.71
CA GLN A 29 5.05 14.55 13.50
C GLN A 29 3.62 14.23 13.09
N LEU A 30 2.73 13.92 14.05
CA LEU A 30 1.31 13.71 13.78
C LEU A 30 0.66 14.96 13.18
N LYS A 31 0.93 16.15 13.74
CA LYS A 31 0.42 17.41 13.20
C LYS A 31 0.89 17.67 11.76
N ILE A 32 2.18 17.44 11.47
CA ILE A 32 2.73 17.61 10.12
C ILE A 32 2.09 16.62 9.15
N LEU A 33 1.95 15.36 9.54
CA LEU A 33 1.31 14.33 8.72
C LEU A 33 -0.16 14.68 8.44
N SER A 34 -0.93 15.02 9.48
CA SER A 34 -2.33 15.39 9.34
C SER A 34 -2.50 16.60 8.42
N HIS A 35 -1.63 17.61 8.54
CA HIS A 35 -1.64 18.76 7.64
C HIS A 35 -1.40 18.36 6.17
N ASN A 36 -0.40 17.51 5.92
CA ASN A 36 -0.08 17.04 4.58
C ASN A 36 -1.20 16.15 4.00
N LEU A 37 -1.79 15.28 4.83
CA LEU A 37 -2.98 14.49 4.48
C LEU A 37 -4.16 15.37 4.13
N CYS A 38 -4.51 16.38 4.94
CA CYS A 38 -5.59 17.30 4.62
C CYS A 38 -5.37 18.00 3.27
N THR A 39 -4.12 18.38 2.98
CA THR A 39 -3.75 19.02 1.71
C THR A 39 -3.97 18.06 0.53
N VAL A 40 -3.43 16.84 0.60
CA VAL A 40 -3.50 15.86 -0.49
C VAL A 40 -4.93 15.35 -0.68
N LEU A 41 -5.64 15.07 0.42
CA LEU A 41 -7.03 14.60 0.44
C LEU A 41 -8.05 15.71 0.17
N LYS A 42 -7.60 16.96 -0.02
CA LYS A 42 -8.43 18.16 -0.19
C LYS A 42 -9.49 18.31 0.91
N VAL A 43 -9.17 17.84 2.11
CA VAL A 43 -10.03 18.03 3.28
C VAL A 43 -10.05 19.53 3.58
N PRO A 44 -11.23 20.16 3.77
CA PRO A 44 -11.30 21.54 4.19
C PRO A 44 -10.40 21.76 5.40
N HIS A 45 -9.43 22.66 5.28
CA HIS A 45 -8.54 22.97 6.39
C HIS A 45 -9.39 23.59 7.51
N GLU A 46 -9.65 22.80 8.54
CA GLU A 46 -10.21 23.23 9.82
C GLU A 46 -9.10 23.11 10.88
N PRO A 47 -8.15 24.06 10.95
CA PRO A 47 -7.02 23.98 11.87
C PRO A 47 -7.49 23.86 13.31
N VAL A 48 -8.59 24.52 13.66
CA VAL A 48 -9.19 24.52 15.00
C VAL A 48 -9.69 23.13 15.38
N ALA A 49 -10.42 22.44 14.51
CA ALA A 49 -10.95 21.10 14.80
C ALA A 49 -9.82 20.05 14.91
N LEU A 50 -8.78 20.19 14.09
CA LEU A 50 -7.61 19.31 14.16
C LEU A 50 -6.77 19.60 15.43
N GLU A 51 -6.60 20.88 15.80
CA GLU A 51 -5.93 21.27 17.04
C GLU A 51 -6.69 20.84 18.29
N GLU A 52 -8.02 20.89 18.26
CA GLU A 52 -8.89 20.37 19.33
C GLU A 52 -8.75 18.86 19.48
N HIS A 53 -8.75 18.09 18.38
CA HIS A 53 -8.52 16.64 18.38
C HIS A 53 -7.12 16.24 18.92
N PHE A 54 -6.15 17.16 18.90
CA PHE A 54 -4.81 16.97 19.48
C PHE A 54 -4.67 17.47 20.93
N ARG A 55 -5.75 17.91 21.59
CA ARG A 55 -5.71 18.34 22.99
C ARG A 55 -5.51 17.16 23.94
N ASP A 56 -4.84 17.44 25.06
CA ASP A 56 -4.29 16.45 25.99
C ASP A 56 -5.35 15.65 26.78
N ASP A 57 -6.63 16.01 26.69
CA ASP A 57 -7.70 15.54 27.59
C ASP A 57 -8.71 14.57 26.96
N ASP A 58 -8.61 14.25 25.66
CA ASP A 58 -9.66 13.51 24.96
C ASP A 58 -9.25 12.09 24.52
N ASP A 59 -10.06 11.10 24.93
CA ASP A 59 -10.16 9.74 24.39
C ASP A 59 -10.75 9.74 22.95
N GLU A 60 -10.47 10.77 22.15
CA GLU A 60 -10.91 10.82 20.76
C GLU A 60 -10.05 9.85 19.95
N GLY A 61 -10.73 9.01 19.15
CA GLY A 61 -10.14 7.86 18.46
C GLY A 61 -8.94 8.18 17.54
N PRO A 62 -8.36 7.17 16.88
CA PRO A 62 -7.15 7.34 16.09
C PRO A 62 -7.24 8.48 15.05
N VAL A 63 -6.24 9.36 15.01
CA VAL A 63 -6.18 10.55 14.12
C VAL A 63 -6.45 10.22 12.64
N ASN A 64 -6.07 9.03 12.19
CA ASN A 64 -6.37 8.55 10.85
C ASN A 64 -7.89 8.39 10.61
N GLU A 65 -8.66 7.90 11.57
CA GLU A 65 -10.12 7.75 11.45
C GLU A 65 -10.80 9.12 11.29
N PHE A 66 -10.40 10.10 12.11
CA PHE A 66 -10.89 11.48 11.99
C PHE A 66 -10.62 12.09 10.61
N ILE A 67 -9.42 11.86 10.05
CA ILE A 67 -9.08 12.34 8.71
C ILE A 67 -9.94 11.65 7.67
N LEU A 68 -10.09 10.31 7.75
CA LEU A 68 -10.86 9.50 6.80
C LEU A 68 -12.33 9.92 6.74
N GLU A 69 -12.94 10.28 7.88
CA GLU A 69 -14.32 10.78 7.93
C GLU A 69 -14.54 12.09 7.16
N LYS A 70 -13.49 12.92 7.02
CA LYS A 70 -13.57 14.23 6.37
C LYS A 70 -13.13 14.23 4.90
N VAL A 71 -12.70 13.09 4.37
CA VAL A 71 -12.23 12.99 2.98
C VAL A 71 -13.38 13.17 1.99
N GLN A 72 -13.18 14.05 1.01
CA GLN A 72 -14.05 14.16 -0.17
C GLN A 72 -13.52 13.27 -1.29
N ASP A 73 -14.35 12.68 -2.14
CA ASP A 73 -13.91 11.73 -3.20
C ASP A 73 -13.27 12.40 -4.43
N ASN A 74 -12.66 13.59 -4.27
CA ASN A 74 -12.15 14.44 -5.37
C ASN A 74 -10.62 14.68 -5.32
N PHE A 75 -9.89 13.85 -4.59
CA PHE A 75 -8.43 13.92 -4.45
C PHE A 75 -7.70 12.97 -5.41
N ASP A 76 -6.41 13.22 -5.60
CA ASP A 76 -5.54 12.33 -6.36
C ASP A 76 -5.13 11.15 -5.46
N LYS A 77 -5.77 9.99 -5.68
CA LYS A 77 -5.50 8.76 -4.92
C LYS A 77 -4.05 8.29 -5.10
N ILE A 78 -3.43 8.48 -6.26
CA ILE A 78 -2.04 8.08 -6.50
C ILE A 78 -1.08 8.98 -5.71
N GLU A 79 -1.34 10.29 -5.67
CA GLU A 79 -0.53 11.20 -4.87
C GLU A 79 -0.66 10.94 -3.36
N PHE A 80 -1.87 10.58 -2.90
CA PHE A 80 -2.09 10.11 -1.54
C PHE A 80 -1.23 8.87 -1.22
N HIS A 81 -1.29 7.84 -2.06
CA HIS A 81 -0.46 6.65 -1.92
C HIS A 81 1.03 7.01 -1.92
N ARG A 82 1.47 7.90 -2.82
CA ARG A 82 2.86 8.34 -2.91
C ARG A 82 3.35 8.99 -1.61
N MET A 83 2.54 9.87 -1.03
CA MET A 83 2.87 10.48 0.26
C MET A 83 3.01 9.42 1.35
N CYS A 84 2.05 8.51 1.48
CA CYS A 84 2.10 7.42 2.45
C CYS A 84 3.34 6.53 2.27
N TRP A 85 3.67 6.17 1.03
CA TRP A 85 4.88 5.42 0.68
C TRP A 85 6.15 6.11 1.18
N THR A 86 6.32 7.41 0.92
CA THR A 86 7.54 8.13 1.29
C THR A 86 7.82 8.16 2.80
N LEU A 87 6.77 8.01 3.62
CA LEU A 87 6.87 7.99 5.08
C LEU A 87 7.34 6.64 5.61
N CYS A 88 6.92 5.54 4.98
CA CYS A 88 7.21 4.19 5.46
C CYS A 88 8.36 3.49 4.70
N VAL A 89 8.66 3.87 3.45
CA VAL A 89 9.64 3.19 2.59
C VAL A 89 11.03 3.08 3.21
N LYS A 90 11.53 4.16 3.81
CA LYS A 90 12.90 4.23 4.34
C LYS A 90 13.16 3.26 5.49
N GLN A 91 12.12 2.88 6.22
CA GLN A 91 12.22 2.02 7.39
C GLN A 91 12.10 0.54 7.03
N ASN A 92 11.55 0.22 5.85
CA ASN A 92 11.12 -1.13 5.52
C ASN A 92 11.78 -1.74 4.28
N LEU A 93 12.20 -0.93 3.31
CA LEU A 93 12.85 -1.46 2.12
C LEU A 93 14.29 -1.89 2.46
N THR A 94 14.57 -3.18 2.28
CA THR A 94 15.88 -3.76 2.58
C THR A 94 16.94 -3.20 1.64
N LYS A 95 18.19 -3.13 2.12
CA LYS A 95 19.34 -2.64 1.31
C LYS A 95 19.77 -3.61 0.21
N ASN A 96 19.04 -4.71 0.02
CA ASN A 96 19.39 -5.74 -0.95
C ASN A 96 19.05 -5.26 -2.36
N PRO A 97 19.92 -5.49 -3.35
CA PRO A 97 19.64 -5.10 -4.72
C PRO A 97 18.51 -5.97 -5.29
N LEU A 98 17.34 -5.36 -5.49
CA LEU A 98 16.21 -5.98 -6.19
C LEU A 98 16.36 -5.83 -7.71
N LEU A 99 15.63 -6.67 -8.46
CA LEU A 99 15.53 -6.56 -9.92
C LEU A 99 14.68 -5.37 -10.36
N ILE A 100 13.74 -4.97 -9.50
CA ILE A 100 12.77 -3.89 -9.76
C ILE A 100 13.30 -2.55 -9.24
N THR A 101 12.84 -1.46 -9.84
CA THR A 101 13.19 -0.10 -9.39
C THR A 101 12.37 0.33 -8.17
N GLU A 102 12.75 1.44 -7.53
CA GLU A 102 11.92 2.03 -6.46
C GLU A 102 10.52 2.43 -6.97
N GLU A 103 10.41 2.87 -8.22
CA GLU A 103 9.12 3.21 -8.82
C GLU A 103 8.25 1.97 -9.05
N ASP A 104 8.85 0.86 -9.48
CA ASP A 104 8.15 -0.42 -9.58
C ASP A 104 7.71 -0.92 -8.20
N ALA A 105 8.58 -0.82 -7.19
CA ALA A 105 8.26 -1.19 -5.82
C ALA A 105 7.09 -0.36 -5.26
N PHE A 106 7.05 0.94 -5.56
CA PHE A 106 5.91 1.79 -5.24
C PHE A 106 4.61 1.28 -5.89
N LYS A 107 4.64 0.92 -7.18
CA LYS A 107 3.44 0.37 -7.87
C LYS A 107 2.97 -0.94 -7.26
N VAL A 108 3.90 -1.85 -6.95
CA VAL A 108 3.61 -3.10 -6.24
C VAL A 108 2.97 -2.82 -4.87
N TRP A 109 3.47 -1.81 -4.14
CA TRP A 109 2.90 -1.43 -2.84
C TRP A 109 1.48 -0.86 -2.95
N VAL A 110 1.18 -0.09 -3.99
CA VAL A 110 -0.18 0.39 -4.24
C VAL A 110 -1.11 -0.79 -4.58
N ILE A 111 -0.67 -1.73 -5.41
CA ILE A 111 -1.42 -2.95 -5.71
C ILE A 111 -1.68 -3.75 -4.43
N PHE A 112 -0.64 -3.95 -3.61
CA PHE A 112 -0.78 -4.57 -2.29
C PHE A 112 -1.83 -3.86 -1.45
N SER A 113 -1.76 -2.53 -1.33
CA SER A 113 -2.71 -1.77 -0.52
C SER A 113 -4.14 -1.90 -1.04
N PHE A 114 -4.34 -2.16 -2.34
CA PHE A 114 -5.66 -2.36 -2.92
C PHE A 114 -6.19 -3.77 -2.64
N LEU A 115 -5.36 -4.80 -2.83
CA LEU A 115 -5.72 -6.22 -2.68
C LEU A 115 -5.68 -6.72 -1.22
N SER A 116 -5.02 -6.00 -0.30
CA SER A 116 -4.92 -6.40 1.11
C SER A 116 -6.28 -6.38 1.82
N GLU A 117 -6.42 -7.13 2.90
CA GLU A 117 -7.64 -7.14 3.71
C GLU A 117 -7.99 -5.74 4.28
N ASP A 118 -9.26 -5.52 4.60
CA ASP A 118 -9.77 -4.29 5.24
C ASP A 118 -9.47 -4.25 6.76
N LYS A 119 -8.26 -4.68 7.17
CA LYS A 119 -7.83 -4.75 8.57
C LYS A 119 -6.35 -4.46 8.71
N TYR A 120 -5.97 -3.75 9.77
CA TYR A 120 -4.58 -3.52 10.13
C TYR A 120 -4.07 -4.58 11.14
N PRO A 121 -2.82 -5.11 11.02
CA PRO A 121 -1.84 -4.84 9.96
C PRO A 121 -2.33 -5.30 8.59
N LEU A 122 -2.00 -4.55 7.55
CA LEU A 122 -2.38 -4.90 6.19
C LEU A 122 -1.66 -6.17 5.75
N ILE A 123 -2.42 -7.15 5.30
CA ILE A 123 -1.94 -8.42 4.78
C ILE A 123 -2.63 -8.71 3.46
N ILE A 124 -1.86 -9.15 2.46
CA ILE A 124 -2.39 -9.72 1.23
C ILE A 124 -2.43 -11.25 1.40
N VAL A 125 -3.63 -11.82 1.28
CA VAL A 125 -3.84 -13.26 1.46
C VAL A 125 -3.28 -14.07 0.30
N THR A 126 -3.06 -15.35 0.52
CA THR A 126 -2.44 -16.27 -0.45
C THR A 126 -3.14 -16.26 -1.82
N GLU A 127 -4.47 -16.17 -1.85
CA GLU A 127 -5.27 -16.15 -3.07
C GLU A 127 -5.00 -14.89 -3.91
N GLU A 128 -4.91 -13.73 -3.25
CA GLU A 128 -4.62 -12.45 -3.90
C GLU A 128 -3.17 -12.37 -4.38
N ILE A 129 -2.23 -13.01 -3.65
CA ILE A 129 -0.85 -13.19 -4.10
C ILE A 129 -0.82 -14.04 -5.38
N GLU A 130 -1.52 -15.18 -5.39
CA GLU A 130 -1.59 -16.06 -6.57
C GLU A 130 -2.15 -15.31 -7.78
N TYR A 131 -3.24 -14.58 -7.57
CA TYR A 131 -3.88 -13.75 -8.59
C TYR A 131 -2.90 -12.73 -9.18
N LEU A 132 -2.20 -11.97 -8.33
CA LEU A 132 -1.22 -10.98 -8.77
C LEU A 132 -0.06 -11.60 -9.54
N LEU A 133 0.50 -12.72 -9.05
CA LEU A 133 1.62 -13.38 -9.71
C LEU A 133 1.21 -13.97 -11.07
N LYS A 134 -0.02 -14.48 -11.20
CA LYS A 134 -0.58 -14.92 -12.50
C LYS A 134 -0.67 -13.75 -13.46
N LYS A 135 -1.24 -12.62 -13.04
CA LYS A 135 -1.34 -11.39 -13.84
C LYS A 135 0.02 -10.90 -14.33
N LEU A 136 1.02 -10.85 -13.43
CA LEU A 136 2.39 -10.48 -13.80
C LEU A 136 3.00 -11.47 -14.79
N THR A 137 2.80 -12.78 -14.59
CA THR A 137 3.33 -13.80 -15.49
C THR A 137 2.71 -13.72 -16.89
N GLU A 138 1.39 -13.51 -16.96
CA GLU A 138 0.66 -13.30 -18.21
C GLU A 138 1.14 -12.06 -18.96
N ALA A 139 1.32 -10.93 -18.26
CA ALA A 139 1.84 -9.68 -18.85
C ALA A 139 3.30 -9.79 -19.33
N MET A 140 4.08 -10.73 -18.79
CA MET A 140 5.43 -11.07 -19.29
C MET A 140 5.40 -12.08 -20.45
N GLU A 141 4.22 -12.49 -20.93
CA GLU A 141 4.01 -13.60 -21.88
C GLU A 141 4.65 -14.92 -21.39
N GLY A 142 4.79 -15.06 -20.07
CA GLY A 142 5.36 -16.23 -19.42
C GLY A 142 4.32 -17.34 -19.20
N GLY A 143 4.81 -18.56 -19.01
CA GLY A 143 3.97 -19.67 -18.56
C GLY A 143 3.84 -19.67 -17.04
N TRP A 144 2.61 -19.69 -16.52
CA TRP A 144 2.34 -19.83 -15.09
C TRP A 144 2.96 -21.12 -14.53
N GLN A 145 3.72 -20.98 -13.44
CA GLN A 145 4.45 -22.08 -12.80
C GLN A 145 3.73 -22.55 -11.53
N GLN A 146 2.63 -23.31 -11.68
CA GLN A 146 1.83 -23.78 -10.54
C GLN A 146 2.70 -24.53 -9.50
N GLU A 147 3.58 -25.44 -9.94
CA GLU A 147 4.43 -26.21 -9.03
C GLU A 147 5.36 -25.33 -8.19
N GLN A 148 5.87 -24.24 -8.76
CA GLN A 148 6.70 -23.28 -8.03
C GLN A 148 5.89 -22.55 -6.97
N PHE A 149 4.65 -22.17 -7.30
CA PHE A 149 3.76 -21.52 -6.35
C PHE A 149 3.33 -22.45 -5.21
N GLU A 150 3.02 -23.73 -5.50
CA GLU A 150 2.73 -24.72 -4.45
C GLU A 150 3.93 -24.94 -3.53
N HIS A 151 5.15 -25.04 -4.08
CA HIS A 151 6.36 -25.14 -3.28
C HIS A 151 6.62 -23.88 -2.44
N TYR A 152 6.28 -22.71 -2.97
CA TYR A 152 6.31 -21.46 -2.21
C TYR A 152 5.33 -21.50 -1.02
N LYS A 153 4.09 -21.94 -1.24
CA LYS A 153 3.07 -22.11 -0.17
C LYS A 153 3.50 -23.08 0.91
N VAL A 154 4.18 -24.19 0.56
CA VAL A 154 4.70 -25.16 1.55
C VAL A 154 5.82 -24.58 2.41
N ASN A 155 6.60 -23.62 1.88
CA ASN A 155 7.65 -22.93 2.65
C ASN A 155 7.13 -21.71 3.40
N PHE A 156 5.88 -21.34 3.17
CA PHE A 156 5.19 -20.37 4.00
C PHE A 156 5.04 -20.99 5.39
N ASP A 157 5.42 -20.26 6.44
CA ASP A 157 5.19 -20.72 7.81
C ASP A 157 3.70 -21.05 7.94
N ASP A 158 3.33 -22.26 8.39
CA ASP A 158 1.93 -22.72 8.53
C ASP A 158 1.06 -21.75 9.38
N SER A 159 1.69 -20.79 10.06
CA SER A 159 1.07 -19.75 10.87
C SER A 159 0.80 -18.42 10.15
N LYS A 160 1.30 -18.20 8.94
CA LYS A 160 1.04 -16.97 8.15
C LYS A 160 0.03 -17.26 7.05
N ASP A 161 -1.08 -16.52 7.00
CA ASP A 161 -2.09 -16.64 5.94
C ASP A 161 -1.86 -15.65 4.77
N GLY A 162 -0.78 -14.87 4.82
CA GLY A 162 -0.47 -13.87 3.80
C GLY A 162 0.81 -13.09 4.05
N LEU A 163 1.07 -12.11 3.19
CA LEU A 163 2.27 -11.27 3.19
C LEU A 163 1.97 -9.83 3.59
N SER A 164 2.94 -9.19 4.22
CA SER A 164 3.02 -7.73 4.23
C SER A 164 3.42 -7.19 2.85
N GLY A 165 3.16 -5.91 2.59
CA GLY A 165 3.55 -5.27 1.33
C GLY A 165 5.05 -5.32 1.05
N TRP A 166 5.88 -5.34 2.09
CA TRP A 166 7.34 -5.41 1.97
C TRP A 166 7.81 -6.81 1.56
N GLU A 167 7.26 -7.86 2.18
CA GLU A 167 7.54 -9.23 1.78
C GLU A 167 7.06 -9.50 0.35
N LEU A 168 5.94 -8.90 -0.08
CA LEU A 168 5.48 -8.96 -1.47
C LEU A 168 6.44 -8.27 -2.44
N ILE A 169 6.93 -7.08 -2.10
CA ILE A 169 7.95 -6.36 -2.89
C ILE A 169 9.21 -7.22 -3.02
N GLU A 170 9.65 -7.87 -1.95
CA GLU A 170 10.82 -8.75 -1.99
C GLU A 170 10.56 -10.01 -2.83
N LEU A 171 9.38 -10.61 -2.74
CA LEU A 171 9.00 -11.76 -3.54
C LEU A 171 9.13 -11.47 -5.05
N ILE A 172 8.55 -10.35 -5.48
CA ILE A 172 8.58 -9.90 -6.88
C ILE A 172 9.99 -9.41 -7.26
N GLY A 173 10.61 -8.61 -6.39
CA GLY A 173 11.92 -8.01 -6.62
C GLY A 173 13.09 -8.99 -6.66
N ASN A 174 12.98 -10.13 -5.98
CA ASN A 174 13.96 -11.23 -6.06
C ASN A 174 13.81 -12.08 -7.33
N GLY A 175 12.76 -11.85 -8.12
CA GLY A 175 12.55 -12.49 -9.42
C GLY A 175 12.28 -13.97 -9.37
N GLN A 176 11.70 -14.49 -8.28
CA GLN A 176 11.38 -15.91 -8.16
C GLN A 176 10.46 -16.36 -9.31
N PHE A 177 9.43 -15.56 -9.61
CA PHE A 177 8.43 -15.84 -10.66
C PHE A 177 8.72 -15.13 -12.00
N SER A 178 9.85 -14.44 -12.13
CA SER A 178 10.28 -13.78 -13.37
C SER A 178 11.68 -14.25 -13.82
N LYS A 179 12.09 -15.44 -13.37
CA LYS A 179 13.42 -15.98 -13.67
C LYS A 179 13.64 -16.09 -15.18
N GLY A 180 14.71 -15.47 -15.67
CA GLY A 180 15.05 -15.43 -17.10
C GLY A 180 14.50 -14.22 -17.84
N MET A 181 13.61 -13.44 -17.22
CA MET A 181 13.18 -12.14 -17.74
C MET A 181 14.21 -11.07 -17.41
N ASP A 182 14.41 -10.13 -18.32
CA ASP A 182 15.20 -8.95 -18.06
C ASP A 182 14.39 -7.90 -17.27
N ARG A 183 15.09 -6.90 -16.70
CA ARG A 183 14.47 -5.88 -15.84
C ARG A 183 13.41 -5.05 -16.54
N GLN A 184 13.57 -4.78 -17.84
CA GLN A 184 12.62 -3.98 -18.60
C GLN A 184 11.31 -4.74 -18.77
N THR A 185 11.38 -6.03 -19.11
CA THR A 185 10.19 -6.89 -19.22
C THR A 185 9.41 -6.96 -17.90
N VAL A 186 10.10 -7.13 -16.77
CA VAL A 186 9.46 -7.13 -15.44
C VAL A 186 8.81 -5.78 -15.13
N SER A 187 9.50 -4.65 -15.38
CA SER A 187 8.94 -3.32 -15.14
C SER A 187 7.73 -3.03 -16.04
N MET A 188 7.76 -3.47 -17.31
CA MET A 188 6.61 -3.34 -18.21
C MET A 188 5.39 -4.12 -17.70
N ALA A 189 5.58 -5.36 -17.23
CA ALA A 189 4.50 -6.15 -16.65
C ALA A 189 3.91 -5.52 -15.38
N ILE A 190 4.76 -4.97 -14.49
CA ILE A 190 4.29 -4.24 -13.30
C ILE A 190 3.47 -3.02 -13.70
N ASN A 191 3.92 -2.27 -14.72
CA ASN A 191 3.17 -1.11 -15.23
C ASN A 191 1.81 -1.50 -15.80
N GLU A 192 1.74 -2.58 -16.59
CA GLU A 192 0.50 -3.06 -17.19
C GLU A 192 -0.51 -3.48 -16.13
N VAL A 193 -0.08 -4.33 -15.19
CA VAL A 193 -0.92 -4.80 -14.08
C VAL A 193 -1.33 -3.65 -13.16
N PHE A 194 -0.45 -2.69 -12.90
CA PHE A 194 -0.80 -1.49 -12.14
C PHE A 194 -1.87 -0.66 -12.85
N ASN A 195 -1.76 -0.47 -14.17
CA ASN A 195 -2.77 0.27 -14.92
C ASN A 195 -4.12 -0.45 -14.89
N GLU A 196 -4.12 -1.77 -15.10
CA GLU A 196 -5.33 -2.60 -15.09
C GLU A 196 -6.01 -2.62 -13.72
N LEU A 197 -5.27 -2.97 -12.66
CA LEU A 197 -5.85 -3.19 -11.34
C LEU A 197 -6.13 -1.89 -10.59
N ILE A 198 -5.33 -0.84 -10.83
CA ILE A 198 -5.41 0.40 -10.06
C ILE A 198 -6.02 1.50 -10.91
N LEU A 199 -5.36 1.94 -11.99
CA LEU A 199 -5.81 3.13 -12.70
C LEU A 199 -7.18 2.94 -13.35
N ASP A 200 -7.47 1.75 -13.88
CA ASP A 200 -8.77 1.49 -14.51
C ASP A 200 -9.88 1.29 -13.47
N ALA A 201 -9.59 0.66 -12.32
CA ALA A 201 -10.52 0.61 -11.19
C ALA A 201 -10.85 2.02 -10.67
N LEU A 202 -9.85 2.88 -10.50
CA LEU A 202 -10.02 4.27 -10.07
C LEU A 202 -10.81 5.13 -11.07
N LYS A 203 -10.73 4.85 -12.38
CA LYS A 203 -11.56 5.52 -13.39
C LYS A 203 -13.01 5.04 -13.38
N GLN A 204 -13.24 3.76 -13.10
CA GLN A 204 -14.59 3.18 -13.05
C GLN A 204 -15.39 3.69 -11.86
N ASP A 205 -14.75 3.95 -10.71
CA ASP A 205 -15.39 4.58 -9.54
C ASP A 205 -16.03 5.94 -9.87
N VAL A 206 -15.44 6.71 -10.80
CA VAL A 206 -15.96 8.02 -11.23
C VAL A 206 -17.20 7.90 -12.14
N SER A 207 -17.42 6.73 -12.75
CA SER A 207 -18.45 6.53 -13.79
C SER A 207 -19.81 6.04 -13.25
N ILE A 208 -19.95 5.83 -11.94
CA ILE A 208 -21.18 5.33 -11.28
C ILE A 208 -21.89 6.44 -10.45
N LEU A 209 -21.47 7.70 -10.60
CA LEU A 209 -22.17 8.89 -10.07
C LEU A 209 -22.95 9.61 -11.18
#